data_AF-A0A955ZHD2-F1
#
_entry.id   AF-A0A955ZHD2-F1
#
_cell.length_a   1.000
_cell.length_b   1.000
_cell.length_c   1.000
_cell.angle_alpha   90.00
_cell.angle_beta   90.00
_cell.angle_gamma   90.00
#
_symmetry.space_group_name_H-M   'P 1'
#
loop_
_entity.id
_entity.type
_entity.pdbx_description
1 polymer ?
#
loop_
_entity_poly.entity_id
_entity_poly.type
_entity_poly.pdbx_seq_one_letter_code
_entity_poly.pdbx_strand_id
1 'polypeptide(L)'
;MKRLFAVLVVLALGGCRSTATGYPFHSRGVYEAPRSGYRFEVLGEGHVAPGEDVTSTGSGVVRLCVGATALTLHVSASASAARYELGTTKGSVPWTPRDREASLRTLLGKAGAARLDAAEIEESVRAVDGVLAGPKGTLLGGQTRSLGVVTTTLARSTAPGPLTPSACGTF
;
A
#
# COMPACT_ATOMS: atom_id res chain seq x y z
N MET A 1 -41.75 -11.75 37.45
CA MET A 1 -40.36 -11.22 37.39
C MET A 1 -39.40 -11.99 36.47
N LYS A 2 -39.58 -13.31 36.21
CA LYS A 2 -38.69 -14.07 35.29
C LYS A 2 -38.79 -13.72 33.79
N ARG A 3 -39.89 -13.11 33.34
CA ARG A 3 -40.13 -12.82 31.91
C ARG A 3 -39.43 -11.56 31.39
N LEU A 4 -39.03 -10.63 32.27
CA LEU A 4 -38.32 -9.41 31.87
C LEU A 4 -36.85 -9.68 31.51
N PHE A 5 -36.22 -10.67 32.15
CA PHE A 5 -34.81 -11.01 31.90
C PHE A 5 -34.58 -11.57 30.49
N ALA A 6 -35.55 -12.29 29.93
CA ALA A 6 -35.43 -12.86 28.59
C ALA A 6 -35.45 -11.81 27.46
N VAL A 7 -36.18 -10.70 27.65
CA VAL A 7 -36.29 -9.63 26.65
C VAL A 7 -35.01 -8.78 26.60
N LEU A 8 -34.36 -8.58 27.76
CA LEU A 8 -33.11 -7.80 27.84
C LEU A 8 -31.93 -8.51 27.15
N VAL A 9 -31.87 -9.84 27.20
CA VAL A 9 -30.81 -10.65 26.54
C VAL A 9 -30.97 -10.66 25.01
N VAL A 10 -32.20 -10.68 24.50
CA VAL A 10 -32.46 -10.65 23.04
C VAL A 10 -32.16 -9.26 22.46
N LEU A 11 -32.45 -8.18 23.19
CA LEU A 11 -32.09 -6.81 22.78
C LEU A 11 -30.57 -6.55 22.83
N ALA A 12 -29.83 -7.22 23.72
CA ALA A 12 -28.36 -7.12 23.79
C ALA A 12 -27.64 -7.83 22.63
N LEU A 13 -28.28 -8.80 21.96
CA LEU A 13 -27.70 -9.54 20.84
C LEU A 13 -27.92 -8.86 19.47
N GLY A 14 -28.78 -7.83 19.39
CA GLY A 14 -29.04 -7.08 18.15
C GLY A 14 -27.98 -6.03 17.79
N GLY A 15 -26.97 -5.81 18.64
CA GLY A 15 -26.00 -4.73 18.52
C GLY A 15 -24.81 -4.98 17.58
N CYS A 16 -24.58 -6.20 17.10
CA CYS A 16 -23.41 -6.53 16.28
C CYS A 16 -23.73 -6.54 14.78
N ARG A 17 -24.14 -5.39 14.20
CA ARG A 17 -24.42 -5.26 12.75
C ARG A 17 -23.32 -4.59 11.93
N SER A 18 -22.17 -4.25 12.52
CA SER A 18 -21.18 -3.37 11.88
C SER A 18 -20.08 -4.06 11.07
N THR A 19 -20.07 -5.39 10.93
CA THR A 19 -19.05 -6.12 10.14
C THR A 19 -19.61 -6.97 9.00
N ALA A 20 -20.94 -7.08 8.86
CA ALA A 20 -21.57 -8.05 7.97
C ALA A 20 -21.23 -7.89 6.47
N THR A 21 -20.79 -6.71 6.04
CA THR A 21 -20.45 -6.40 4.64
C THR A 21 -18.98 -6.07 4.41
N GLY A 22 -18.14 -6.09 5.44
CA GLY A 22 -16.75 -5.65 5.35
C GLY A 22 -16.62 -4.12 5.33
N TYR A 23 -15.47 -3.60 4.94
CA TYR A 23 -15.23 -2.15 4.86
C TYR A 23 -14.32 -1.74 3.69
N PRO A 24 -14.59 -0.58 3.05
CA PRO A 24 -13.66 0.03 2.11
C PRO A 24 -12.48 0.65 2.86
N PHE A 25 -11.33 0.72 2.21
CA PHE A 25 -10.15 1.40 2.76
C PHE A 25 -9.43 2.27 1.73
N HIS A 26 -8.73 3.27 2.27
CA HIS A 26 -7.63 3.94 1.61
C HIS A 26 -6.42 3.92 2.55
N SER A 27 -5.28 3.47 2.03
CA SER A 27 -4.02 3.44 2.75
C SER A 27 -2.98 4.24 1.98
N ARG A 28 -2.18 5.01 2.72
CA ARG A 28 -1.04 5.73 2.18
C ARG A 28 0.18 5.42 3.02
N GLY A 29 1.28 5.10 2.37
CA GLY A 29 2.59 4.98 2.99
C GLY A 29 3.63 5.75 2.21
N VAL A 30 4.46 6.53 2.90
CA VAL A 30 5.60 7.25 2.33
C VAL A 30 6.86 6.73 3.00
N TYR A 31 7.79 6.25 2.17
CA TYR A 31 8.97 5.51 2.61
C TYR A 31 10.22 6.04 1.92
N GLU A 32 11.36 5.88 2.57
CA GLU A 32 12.68 6.22 2.06
C GLU A 32 13.62 5.02 2.13
N ALA A 33 14.44 4.86 1.10
CA ALA A 33 15.48 3.84 0.99
C ALA A 33 16.84 4.55 1.08
N PRO A 34 17.37 4.77 2.29
CA PRO A 34 18.51 5.66 2.51
C PRO A 34 19.79 5.19 1.83
N ARG A 35 20.03 3.88 1.71
CA ARG A 35 21.24 3.33 1.08
C ARG A 35 21.14 3.31 -0.45
N SER A 36 19.93 3.18 -0.98
CA SER A 36 19.66 3.18 -2.43
C SER A 36 19.34 4.57 -2.99
N GLY A 37 19.11 5.57 -2.13
CA GLY A 37 18.91 6.96 -2.52
C GLY A 37 17.58 7.23 -3.25
N TYR A 38 16.51 6.50 -2.91
CA TYR A 38 15.18 6.75 -3.46
C TYR A 38 14.12 6.90 -2.38
N ARG A 39 13.04 7.59 -2.74
CA ARG A 39 11.83 7.76 -1.92
C ARG A 39 10.64 7.25 -2.70
N PHE A 40 9.64 6.70 -2.03
CA PHE A 40 8.41 6.33 -2.70
C PHE A 40 7.18 6.54 -1.83
N GLU A 41 6.07 6.85 -2.50
CA GLU A 41 4.73 6.92 -1.94
C GLU A 41 3.92 5.78 -2.55
N VAL A 42 3.17 5.07 -1.71
CA VAL A 42 2.17 4.09 -2.15
C VAL A 42 0.81 4.59 -1.69
N LEU A 43 -0.13 4.62 -2.62
CA LEU A 43 -1.53 4.91 -2.40
C LEU A 43 -2.32 3.66 -2.78
N GLY A 44 -2.96 3.03 -1.81
CA GLY A 44 -3.74 1.82 -2.00
C GLY A 44 -5.20 2.04 -1.64
N GLU A 45 -6.07 1.35 -2.35
CA GLU A 45 -7.51 1.31 -2.09
C GLU A 45 -8.06 -0.09 -2.31
N GLY A 46 -9.21 -0.36 -1.71
CA GLY A 46 -9.90 -1.64 -1.88
C GLY A 46 -10.97 -1.87 -0.83
N HIS A 47 -11.36 -3.14 -0.70
CA HIS A 47 -12.39 -3.59 0.25
C HIS A 47 -11.89 -4.80 1.03
N VAL A 48 -11.99 -4.75 2.36
CA VAL A 48 -11.71 -5.88 3.25
C VAL A 48 -13.03 -6.60 3.54
N ALA A 49 -13.07 -7.91 3.29
CA ALA A 49 -14.26 -8.72 3.47
C ALA A 49 -14.63 -8.88 4.98
N PRO A 50 -15.90 -9.19 5.30
CA PRO A 50 -16.31 -9.53 6.67
C PRO A 50 -15.41 -10.60 7.30
N GLY A 51 -14.92 -10.34 8.50
CA GLY A 51 -14.10 -11.32 9.24
C GLY A 51 -12.64 -11.42 8.79
N GLU A 52 -12.28 -10.73 7.71
CA GLU A 52 -10.89 -10.66 7.23
C GLU A 52 -10.17 -9.44 7.81
N ASP A 53 -8.84 -9.56 7.86
CA ASP A 53 -7.95 -8.51 8.34
C ASP A 53 -7.32 -7.70 7.21
N VAL A 54 -7.25 -8.29 6.02
CA VAL A 54 -6.63 -7.74 4.81
C VAL A 54 -7.42 -8.12 3.56
N THR A 55 -7.15 -7.45 2.44
CA THR A 55 -7.71 -7.82 1.12
C THR A 55 -6.65 -8.47 0.23
N SER A 56 -7.09 -9.29 -0.72
CA SER A 56 -6.26 -9.86 -1.79
C SER A 56 -6.50 -9.19 -3.15
N THR A 57 -7.40 -8.20 -3.23
CA THR A 57 -7.84 -7.58 -4.50
C THR A 57 -7.62 -6.07 -4.54
N GLY A 58 -6.91 -5.49 -3.58
CA GLY A 58 -6.61 -4.07 -3.55
C GLY A 58 -5.77 -3.61 -4.73
N SER A 59 -5.93 -2.34 -5.11
CA SER A 59 -5.22 -1.69 -6.20
C SER A 59 -4.61 -0.38 -5.73
N GLY A 60 -3.66 0.15 -6.49
CA GLY A 60 -2.97 1.36 -6.08
C GLY A 60 -2.00 1.93 -7.07
N VAL A 61 -1.44 3.06 -6.67
CA VAL A 61 -0.41 3.80 -7.39
C VAL A 61 0.81 3.95 -6.50
N VAL A 62 1.96 3.54 -7.02
CA VAL A 62 3.27 3.81 -6.43
C VAL A 62 3.91 4.95 -7.19
N ARG A 63 4.35 5.99 -6.48
CA ARG A 63 5.18 7.06 -7.03
C ARG A 63 6.57 6.95 -6.45
N LEU A 64 7.55 6.65 -7.29
CA LEU A 64 8.96 6.53 -6.92
C LEU A 64 9.73 7.75 -7.41
N CYS A 65 10.64 8.23 -6.58
CA CYS A 65 11.52 9.37 -6.87
C CYS A 65 12.96 8.91 -6.67
N VAL A 66 13.76 9.00 -7.73
CA VAL A 66 15.21 8.74 -7.72
C VAL A 66 15.90 10.03 -8.14
N GLY A 67 16.42 10.80 -7.18
CA GLY A 67 16.85 12.17 -7.42
C GLY A 67 15.73 13.02 -8.03
N ALA A 68 15.95 13.59 -9.20
CA ALA A 68 14.95 14.37 -9.94
C ALA A 68 13.99 13.53 -10.81
N THR A 69 14.25 12.22 -10.95
CA THR A 69 13.48 11.35 -11.82
C THR A 69 12.26 10.78 -11.08
N ALA A 70 11.07 10.99 -11.64
CA ALA A 70 9.82 10.43 -11.13
C ALA A 70 9.35 9.25 -11.99
N LEU A 71 8.94 8.17 -11.32
CA LEU A 71 8.39 6.96 -11.89
C LEU A 71 7.04 6.69 -11.23
N THR A 72 6.00 6.46 -12.02
CA THR A 72 4.69 6.04 -11.51
C THR A 72 4.45 4.58 -11.88
N LEU A 73 3.97 3.78 -10.95
CA LEU A 73 3.60 2.37 -11.14
C LEU A 73 2.15 2.17 -10.70
N HIS A 74 1.33 1.62 -11.58
CA HIS A 74 -0.03 1.19 -11.29
C HIS A 74 -0.02 -0.31 -11.01
N VAL A 75 -0.42 -0.67 -9.80
CA VAL A 75 -0.37 -2.04 -9.26
C VAL A 75 -1.76 -2.50 -8.84
N SER A 76 -2.00 -3.80 -8.97
CA SER A 76 -3.19 -4.47 -8.44
C SER A 76 -2.75 -5.81 -7.87
N ALA A 77 -3.22 -6.15 -6.66
CA ALA A 77 -2.88 -7.40 -5.98
C ALA A 77 -3.34 -8.64 -6.76
N SER A 78 -4.35 -8.50 -7.61
CA SER A 78 -4.89 -9.58 -8.45
C SER A 78 -4.29 -9.63 -9.87
N ALA A 79 -3.47 -8.64 -10.27
CA ALA A 79 -2.88 -8.58 -11.60
C ALA A 79 -1.49 -9.21 -11.63
N SER A 80 -1.16 -9.89 -12.74
CA SER A 80 0.17 -10.46 -12.97
C SER A 80 1.21 -9.46 -13.48
N ALA A 81 0.78 -8.24 -13.83
CA ALA A 81 1.63 -7.19 -14.37
C ALA A 81 1.24 -5.82 -13.82
N ALA A 82 2.24 -4.97 -13.63
CA ALA A 82 2.09 -3.57 -13.26
C ALA A 82 2.40 -2.67 -14.46
N ARG A 83 1.63 -1.60 -14.63
CA ARG A 83 1.88 -0.60 -15.68
C ARG A 83 2.72 0.52 -15.12
N TYR A 84 3.70 1.02 -15.88
CA TYR A 84 4.56 2.11 -15.42
C TYR A 84 4.62 3.27 -16.40
N GLU A 85 4.90 4.45 -15.85
CA GLU A 85 5.18 5.68 -16.57
C GLU A 85 6.47 6.31 -16.02
N LEU A 86 7.46 6.54 -16.90
CA LEU A 86 8.76 7.14 -16.60
C LEU A 86 9.04 8.22 -17.65
N GLY A 87 8.80 9.49 -17.29
CA GLY A 87 8.82 10.59 -18.26
C GLY A 87 7.83 10.34 -19.39
N THR A 88 8.32 10.26 -20.63
CA THR A 88 7.51 9.93 -21.81
C THR A 88 7.39 8.43 -22.07
N THR A 89 8.14 7.59 -21.35
CA THR A 89 8.14 6.14 -21.54
C THR A 89 7.02 5.51 -20.74
N LYS A 90 6.18 4.72 -21.41
CA LYS A 90 5.14 3.90 -20.77
C LYS A 90 5.37 2.43 -21.07
N GLY A 91 5.01 1.55 -20.15
CA GLY A 91 5.14 0.12 -20.38
C GLY A 91 4.48 -0.73 -19.30
N SER A 92 4.82 -2.02 -19.31
CA SER A 92 4.43 -2.95 -18.26
C SER A 92 5.61 -3.80 -17.81
N VAL A 93 5.56 -4.25 -16.57
CA VAL A 93 6.51 -5.21 -15.99
C VAL A 93 5.74 -6.32 -15.28
N PRO A 94 6.27 -7.56 -15.24
CA PRO A 94 5.70 -8.61 -14.41
C PRO A 94 5.64 -8.17 -12.95
N TRP A 95 4.53 -8.44 -12.28
CA TRP A 95 4.30 -8.07 -10.89
C TRP A 95 3.72 -9.25 -10.10
N THR A 96 4.34 -10.40 -10.25
CA THR A 96 4.02 -11.60 -9.46
C THR A 96 4.90 -11.66 -8.20
N PRO A 97 4.56 -12.49 -7.20
CA PRO A 97 5.44 -12.71 -6.04
C PRO A 97 6.88 -13.09 -6.40
N ARG A 98 7.10 -13.74 -7.55
CA ARG A 98 8.44 -14.15 -8.02
C ARG A 98 9.19 -13.02 -8.73
N ASP A 99 8.49 -12.12 -9.39
CA ASP A 99 9.11 -11.17 -10.33
C ASP A 99 9.22 -9.74 -9.78
N ARG A 100 8.33 -9.36 -8.87
CA ARG A 100 8.15 -7.96 -8.40
C ARG A 100 9.43 -7.29 -7.90
N GLU A 101 10.32 -8.01 -7.22
CA GLU A 101 11.61 -7.43 -6.81
C GLU A 101 12.52 -7.15 -8.00
N ALA A 102 12.64 -8.10 -8.93
CA ALA A 102 13.46 -7.91 -10.14
C ALA A 102 12.89 -6.79 -11.03
N SER A 103 11.55 -6.71 -11.13
CA SER A 103 10.85 -5.64 -11.81
C SER A 103 11.09 -4.28 -11.15
N LEU A 104 11.02 -4.19 -9.82
CA LEU A 104 11.31 -2.97 -9.09
C LEU A 104 12.77 -2.52 -9.29
N ARG A 105 13.74 -3.45 -9.20
CA ARG A 105 15.15 -3.17 -9.49
C ARG A 105 15.34 -2.62 -10.90
N THR A 106 14.70 -3.24 -11.89
CA THR A 106 14.76 -2.81 -13.29
C THR A 106 14.21 -1.41 -13.47
N LEU A 107 13.06 -1.12 -12.86
CA LEU A 107 12.43 0.20 -12.96
C LEU A 107 13.22 1.30 -12.25
N LEU A 108 13.77 1.02 -11.06
CA LEU A 108 14.65 1.96 -10.36
C LEU A 108 15.96 2.20 -11.12
N GLY A 109 16.54 1.16 -11.72
CA GLY A 109 17.70 1.30 -12.61
C GLY A 109 17.40 2.18 -13.82
N LYS A 110 16.24 2.01 -14.46
CA LYS A 110 15.77 2.90 -15.54
C LYS A 110 15.56 4.34 -15.06
N ALA A 111 15.16 4.54 -13.80
CA ALA A 111 15.02 5.85 -13.19
C ALA A 111 16.36 6.48 -12.76
N GLY A 112 17.49 5.77 -12.93
CA GLY A 112 18.84 6.28 -12.67
C GLY A 112 19.44 5.85 -11.33
N ALA A 113 18.84 4.89 -10.62
CA ALA A 113 19.39 4.40 -9.37
C ALA A 113 20.69 3.60 -9.63
N ALA A 114 21.83 4.12 -9.16
CA ALA A 114 23.14 3.53 -9.45
C ALA A 114 23.45 2.29 -8.59
N ARG A 115 22.97 2.27 -7.34
CA ARG A 115 23.19 1.17 -6.39
C ARG A 115 21.89 0.89 -5.65
N LEU A 116 21.49 -0.38 -5.64
CA LEU A 116 20.28 -0.84 -4.97
C LEU A 116 20.65 -1.82 -3.88
N ASP A 117 20.26 -1.52 -2.65
CA ASP A 117 20.39 -2.42 -1.53
C ASP A 117 19.30 -3.51 -1.58
N ALA A 118 19.70 -4.77 -1.42
CA ALA A 118 18.77 -5.89 -1.56
C ALA A 118 17.65 -5.86 -0.52
N ALA A 119 17.95 -5.48 0.73
CA ALA A 119 16.97 -5.47 1.81
C ALA A 119 16.00 -4.28 1.68
N GLU A 120 16.45 -3.14 1.16
CA GLU A 120 15.56 -2.01 0.85
C GLU A 120 14.56 -2.36 -0.27
N ILE A 121 15.00 -3.11 -1.28
CA ILE A 121 14.11 -3.57 -2.36
C ILE A 121 13.07 -4.56 -1.83
N GLU A 122 13.50 -5.54 -1.03
CA GLU A 122 12.60 -6.52 -0.40
C GLU A 122 11.53 -5.83 0.45
N GLU A 123 11.95 -4.90 1.31
CA GLU A 123 11.04 -4.14 2.17
C GLU A 123 10.17 -3.17 1.36
N SER A 124 10.64 -2.65 0.21
CA SER A 124 9.84 -1.78 -0.66
C SER A 124 8.69 -2.53 -1.31
N VAL A 125 8.96 -3.74 -1.78
CA VAL A 125 7.91 -4.63 -2.28
C VAL A 125 6.91 -4.94 -1.17
N ARG A 126 7.38 -5.28 0.03
CA ARG A 126 6.53 -5.55 1.18
C ARG A 126 5.67 -4.34 1.56
N ALA A 127 6.23 -3.13 1.49
CA ALA A 127 5.52 -1.89 1.74
C ALA A 127 4.41 -1.65 0.70
N VAL A 128 4.68 -1.92 -0.58
CA VAL A 128 3.67 -1.84 -1.65
C VAL A 128 2.56 -2.85 -1.39
N ASP A 129 2.89 -4.13 -1.21
CA ASP A 129 1.90 -5.18 -0.95
C ASP A 129 1.06 -4.88 0.28
N GLY A 130 1.71 -4.44 1.35
CA GLY A 130 1.07 -4.11 2.62
C GLY A 130 0.02 -3.00 2.48
N VAL A 131 0.33 -1.96 1.71
CA VAL A 131 -0.61 -0.87 1.41
C VAL A 131 -1.78 -1.36 0.55
N LEU A 132 -1.53 -2.25 -0.43
CA LEU A 132 -2.59 -2.87 -1.25
C LEU A 132 -3.46 -3.86 -0.46
N ALA A 133 -2.90 -4.50 0.56
CA ALA A 133 -3.61 -5.41 1.45
C ALA A 133 -4.52 -4.67 2.45
N GLY A 134 -4.30 -3.37 2.64
CA GLY A 134 -5.13 -2.49 3.45
C GLY A 134 -4.47 -2.01 4.75
N PRO A 135 -5.26 -1.43 5.68
CA PRO A 135 -4.71 -0.70 6.81
C PRO A 135 -3.81 -1.53 7.74
N LYS A 136 -4.16 -2.80 7.95
CA LYS A 136 -3.38 -3.73 8.79
C LYS A 136 -2.11 -4.24 8.10
N GLY A 137 -2.07 -4.24 6.77
CA GLY A 137 -0.88 -4.64 6.01
C GLY A 137 0.13 -3.50 5.85
N THR A 138 -0.30 -2.25 6.00
CA THR A 138 0.56 -1.07 5.79
C THR A 138 1.67 -1.00 6.83
N LEU A 139 2.93 -0.93 6.37
CA LEU A 139 4.09 -0.91 7.26
C LEU A 139 4.21 0.42 8.01
N LEU A 140 4.44 0.34 9.31
CA LEU A 140 4.63 1.46 10.24
C LEU A 140 6.10 1.56 10.70
N GLY A 141 6.45 2.70 11.30
CA GLY A 141 7.78 2.90 11.87
C GLY A 141 8.15 1.79 12.86
N GLY A 142 9.36 1.24 12.72
CA GLY A 142 9.85 0.12 13.52
C GLY A 142 9.48 -1.28 12.99
N GLN A 143 8.70 -1.38 11.91
CA GLN A 143 8.39 -2.67 11.24
C GLN A 143 9.31 -2.98 10.05
N THR A 144 10.19 -2.05 9.71
CA THR A 144 11.20 -2.14 8.65
C THR A 144 12.58 -2.09 9.30
N ARG A 145 13.55 -2.78 8.69
CA ARG A 145 14.96 -2.76 9.14
C ARG A 145 15.82 -1.87 8.26
N SER A 146 15.39 -1.67 7.02
CA SER A 146 16.18 -1.02 5.96
C SER A 146 15.49 0.22 5.41
N LEU A 147 14.16 0.22 5.31
CA LEU A 147 13.39 1.39 4.91
C LEU A 147 13.12 2.32 6.08
N GLY A 148 13.28 3.62 5.84
CA GLY A 148 12.69 4.65 6.70
C GLY A 148 11.21 4.82 6.38
N VAL A 149 10.36 4.89 7.41
CA VAL A 149 8.94 5.22 7.27
C VAL A 149 8.76 6.71 7.56
N VAL A 150 8.41 7.48 6.54
CA VAL A 150 8.26 8.94 6.67
C VAL A 150 6.87 9.30 7.18
N THR A 151 5.82 8.73 6.59
CA THR A 151 4.43 9.02 6.98
C THR A 151 3.52 7.89 6.54
N THR A 152 2.51 7.59 7.36
CA THR A 152 1.42 6.68 6.99
C THR A 152 0.07 7.33 7.28
N THR A 153 -0.92 7.02 6.45
CA THR A 153 -2.29 7.48 6.63
C THR A 153 -3.22 6.33 6.33
N LEU A 154 -4.07 5.98 7.30
CA LEU A 154 -4.95 4.82 7.24
C LEU A 154 -6.38 5.30 7.42
N ALA A 155 -7.22 5.12 6.39
CA ALA A 155 -8.61 5.55 6.41
C ALA A 155 -9.54 4.38 6.06
N ARG A 156 -10.62 4.24 6.84
CA ARG A 156 -11.78 3.40 6.52
C ARG A 156 -12.87 4.31 5.97
N SER A 157 -12.69 4.80 4.75
CA SER A 157 -13.61 5.73 4.08
C SER A 157 -13.62 5.41 2.58
N THR A 158 -14.68 5.87 1.88
CA THR A 158 -14.86 5.77 0.43
C THR A 158 -14.30 6.97 -0.35
N ALA A 159 -13.81 7.99 0.35
CA ALA A 159 -13.25 9.18 -0.29
C ALA A 159 -11.73 9.20 -0.10
N PRO A 160 -10.92 9.12 -1.17
CA PRO A 160 -9.50 9.39 -1.06
C PRO A 160 -9.33 10.84 -0.61
N GLY A 161 -8.61 11.04 0.49
CA GLY A 161 -8.14 12.38 0.86
C GLY A 161 -7.37 12.99 -0.32
N PRO A 162 -7.34 14.33 -0.46
CA PRO A 162 -6.67 14.97 -1.58
C PRO A 162 -5.23 14.46 -1.69
N LEU A 163 -4.86 14.04 -2.90
CA LEU A 163 -3.48 13.66 -3.23
C LEU A 163 -2.59 14.87 -2.94
N THR A 164 -1.89 14.87 -1.82
CA THR A 164 -0.92 15.92 -1.51
C THR A 164 0.15 15.97 -2.61
N PRO A 165 0.59 17.16 -3.05
CA PRO A 165 1.55 17.26 -4.15
C PRO A 165 2.86 16.53 -3.83
N SER A 166 3.29 15.73 -4.80
CA SER A 166 4.63 15.19 -5.04
C SER A 166 5.42 14.66 -3.84
N ALA A 167 5.55 13.32 -3.76
CA ALA A 167 6.58 12.66 -2.97
C ALA A 167 8.01 13.05 -3.37
N CYS A 168 8.19 13.67 -4.55
CA CYS A 168 9.48 14.16 -5.06
C CYS A 168 9.70 15.63 -4.65
N GLY A 169 9.51 15.95 -3.36
CA GLY A 169 10.00 17.21 -2.83
C GLY A 169 11.52 17.28 -2.98
N THR A 170 12.05 18.47 -3.31
CA THR A 170 13.48 18.74 -3.48
C THR A 170 14.30 18.17 -2.32
N PHE A 171 15.27 17.32 -2.65
CA PHE A 171 16.37 16.94 -1.76
C PHE A 171 17.23 18.15 -1.40
#